data_AF-A0AAD4S8H6-F1
#
_entry.id   AF-A0AAD4S8H6-F1
#
_cell.length_a   1.000
_cell.length_b   1.000
_cell.length_c   1.000
_cell.angle_alpha   90.00
_cell.angle_beta   90.00
_cell.angle_gamma   90.00
#
_symmetry.space_group_name_H-M   'P 1'
#
loop_
_entity.id
_entity.type
_entity.pdbx_description
1 polymer ?
#
loop_
_entity_poly.entity_id
_entity_poly.type
_entity_poly.pdbx_seq_one_letter_code
_entity_poly.pdbx_strand_id
1 'polypeptide(L)'
;MEGFSDFSLVLTLPKDDSFFEKKKKLLQLRGYGHEIQVLFSSSEDPLVALQVMVEVARIIHLDEPELYFGGVEAILPYYSRRNELESLNSVLKLIDMSLRDAAEKKIDVLIVLRNAVIEMIREFGDKSKEETVIVKCGCKGEDELVEWGRNHGVQTKLQIAYVEGAGRGAVAAEDLEVGECALEIPVSIIISEDIVYESDMYHILKQVDGISTETMLLLWSMKERYNSNSKFKLYFETLPEAFNTGLSFGVEALTSLDGTLLFEEIIQAKEHLRMQYDELCPALCSNHPDVFQEELYTWEKFMWACELWYSNSMKVIFNDGKLRTCLVPIAGLLNHSLCPHILNYGRVDSATSSLKFPFSRPCLKGEQCYLSYGKLSCAHLLTFYGFLPKGDNIYDSIPLDIDGPEAEEDCSNSDWTTHMVRGTWLSSNHEIFHYGLPPPLLNKLRVALSGANLPTDTHKDVEIEKEVLETLHSIFNPMLEGLGEAECIERVNLGWDVKLALEYNELQRKIISSVLASCFSGLEML
;
A
#
# COMPACT_ATOMS: atom_id res chain seq x y z
N MET A 1 33.80 -37.75 -7.30
CA MET A 1 33.97 -36.31 -7.03
C MET A 1 33.65 -35.59 -8.32
N GLU A 2 32.36 -35.43 -8.61
CA GLU A 2 31.89 -34.68 -9.77
C GLU A 2 31.77 -33.22 -9.35
N GLY A 3 32.51 -32.33 -10.03
CA GLY A 3 32.51 -30.91 -9.74
C GLY A 3 31.17 -30.28 -10.09
N PHE A 4 30.57 -29.57 -9.13
CA PHE A 4 29.48 -28.63 -9.39
C PHE A 4 29.93 -27.64 -10.46
N SER A 5 29.08 -27.39 -11.47
CA SER A 5 29.41 -26.43 -12.52
C SER A 5 29.16 -25.01 -12.04
N ASP A 6 30.16 -24.14 -12.12
CA ASP A 6 30.01 -22.72 -11.81
C ASP A 6 28.86 -22.11 -12.65
N PHE A 7 27.98 -21.36 -11.99
CA PHE A 7 26.88 -20.64 -12.66
C PHE A 7 26.62 -19.31 -11.96
N SER A 8 25.82 -18.45 -12.58
CA SER A 8 25.47 -17.16 -11.99
C SER A 8 23.98 -16.88 -12.07
N LEU A 9 23.47 -16.18 -11.06
CA LEU A 9 22.16 -15.54 -11.10
C LEU A 9 22.35 -14.03 -11.22
N VAL A 10 21.48 -13.38 -12.01
CA VAL A 10 21.58 -11.95 -12.29
C VAL A 10 20.41 -11.23 -11.65
N LEU A 11 20.70 -10.25 -10.81
CA LEU A 11 19.73 -9.28 -10.31
C LEU A 11 19.93 -7.97 -11.09
N THR A 12 18.83 -7.38 -11.56
CA THR A 12 18.86 -6.17 -12.38
C THR A 12 17.97 -5.11 -11.76
N LEU A 13 18.55 -3.92 -11.57
CA LEU A 13 17.76 -2.72 -11.25
C LEU A 13 17.07 -2.23 -12.54
N PRO A 14 15.72 -2.19 -12.61
CA PRO A 14 15.00 -1.77 -13.82
C PRO A 14 15.32 -0.32 -14.20
N LYS A 15 15.60 -0.06 -15.47
CA LYS A 15 15.97 1.29 -15.95
C LYS A 15 14.80 2.28 -15.94
N ASP A 16 13.58 1.77 -15.91
CA ASP A 16 12.32 2.51 -15.80
C ASP A 16 11.89 2.76 -14.34
N ASP A 17 12.69 2.34 -13.35
CA ASP A 17 12.46 2.64 -11.94
C ASP A 17 12.57 4.16 -11.69
N SER A 18 11.56 4.75 -11.06
CA SER A 18 11.50 6.19 -10.77
C SER A 18 12.64 6.68 -9.86
N PHE A 19 13.27 5.77 -9.10
CA PHE A 19 14.38 6.05 -8.20
C PHE A 19 15.69 5.40 -8.66
N PHE A 20 15.81 5.09 -9.96
CA PHE A 20 16.95 4.38 -10.54
C PHE A 20 18.31 4.94 -10.09
N GLU A 21 18.56 6.24 -10.27
CA GLU A 21 19.86 6.83 -9.95
C GLU A 21 20.18 6.80 -8.44
N LYS A 22 19.17 6.98 -7.58
CA LYS A 22 19.33 6.88 -6.12
C LYS A 22 19.67 5.46 -5.68
N LYS A 23 18.92 4.46 -6.17
CA LYS A 23 19.17 3.03 -5.88
C LYS A 23 20.51 2.55 -6.46
N LYS A 24 20.86 2.99 -7.66
CA LYS A 24 22.15 2.71 -8.30
C LYS A 24 23.33 3.27 -7.50
N LYS A 25 23.23 4.47 -6.95
CA LYS A 25 24.24 5.04 -6.05
C LYS A 25 24.41 4.18 -4.79
N LEU A 26 23.31 3.72 -4.18
CA LEU A 26 23.34 2.79 -3.04
C LEU A 26 24.02 1.45 -3.40
N LEU A 27 23.70 0.88 -4.56
CA LEU A 27 24.35 -0.34 -5.06
C LEU A 27 25.85 -0.13 -5.27
N GLN A 28 26.27 1.02 -5.85
CA GLN A 28 27.67 1.36 -6.08
C GLN A 28 28.46 1.51 -4.77
N LEU A 29 27.85 2.10 -3.72
CA LEU A 29 28.46 2.19 -2.40
C LEU A 29 28.75 0.81 -1.78
N ARG A 30 27.98 -0.20 -2.18
CA ARG A 30 28.19 -1.62 -1.79
C ARG A 30 29.14 -2.38 -2.73
N GLY A 31 29.73 -1.70 -3.72
CA GLY A 31 30.61 -2.30 -4.71
C GLY A 31 29.89 -3.02 -5.85
N TYR A 32 28.59 -2.81 -6.01
CA TYR A 32 27.77 -3.44 -7.05
C TYR A 32 27.50 -2.52 -8.24
N GLY A 33 27.36 -3.13 -9.43
CA GLY A 33 26.84 -2.46 -10.62
C GLY A 33 25.30 -2.38 -10.63
N HIS A 34 24.73 -1.92 -11.74
CA HIS A 34 23.27 -1.94 -11.96
C HIS A 34 22.75 -3.32 -12.41
N GLU A 35 23.63 -4.13 -12.98
CA GLU A 35 23.45 -5.57 -13.18
C GLU A 35 24.42 -6.29 -12.25
N ILE A 36 23.87 -7.08 -11.32
CA ILE A 36 24.63 -7.77 -10.28
C ILE A 36 24.64 -9.25 -10.62
N GLN A 37 25.79 -9.73 -11.08
CA GLN A 37 26.01 -11.14 -11.35
C GLN A 37 26.56 -11.81 -10.08
N VAL A 38 25.71 -12.63 -9.44
CA VAL A 38 26.09 -13.42 -8.27
C VAL A 38 26.59 -14.77 -8.76
N LEU A 39 27.87 -15.06 -8.52
CA LEU A 39 28.53 -16.29 -8.92
C LEU A 39 28.36 -17.37 -7.84
N PHE A 40 28.04 -18.59 -8.28
CA PHE A 40 27.98 -19.78 -7.46
C PHE A 40 29.11 -20.70 -7.88
N SER A 41 30.09 -20.87 -6.98
CA SER A 41 31.25 -21.73 -7.20
C SER A 41 31.13 -23.02 -6.40
N SER A 42 31.74 -24.09 -6.89
CA SER A 42 31.74 -25.40 -6.19
C SER A 42 32.49 -25.40 -4.84
N SER A 43 33.29 -24.36 -4.57
CA SER A 43 34.16 -24.23 -3.39
C SER A 43 33.59 -23.36 -2.27
N GLU A 44 32.50 -22.63 -2.53
CA GLU A 44 31.93 -21.66 -1.59
C GLU A 44 30.55 -22.10 -1.10
N ASP A 45 30.20 -21.69 0.11
CA ASP A 45 28.87 -21.94 0.66
C ASP A 45 27.83 -21.14 -0.14
N PRO A 46 26.87 -21.80 -0.84
CA PRO A 46 25.85 -21.10 -1.63
C PRO A 46 24.98 -20.16 -0.79
N LEU A 47 24.90 -20.36 0.54
CA LEU A 47 24.14 -19.48 1.42
C LEU A 47 24.78 -18.09 1.58
N VAL A 48 26.10 -17.97 1.42
CA VAL A 48 26.79 -16.65 1.42
C VAL A 48 26.38 -15.86 0.18
N ALA A 49 26.37 -16.50 -0.98
CA ALA A 49 25.88 -15.90 -2.22
C ALA A 49 24.40 -15.53 -2.12
N LEU A 50 23.58 -16.33 -1.43
CA LEU A 50 22.19 -16.00 -1.17
C LEU A 50 22.03 -14.71 -0.34
N GLN A 51 22.84 -14.52 0.70
CA GLN A 51 22.80 -13.31 1.51
C GLN A 51 23.07 -12.06 0.67
N VAL A 52 24.03 -12.14 -0.26
CA VAL A 52 24.31 -11.07 -1.23
C VAL A 52 23.09 -10.81 -2.12
N MET A 53 22.44 -11.85 -2.66
CA MET A 53 21.24 -11.69 -3.47
C MET A 53 20.12 -10.97 -2.70
N VAL A 54 19.89 -11.35 -1.44
CA VAL A 54 18.86 -10.75 -0.59
C VAL A 54 19.21 -9.29 -0.26
N GLU A 55 20.47 -8.98 0.07
CA GLU A 55 20.92 -7.60 0.30
C GLU A 55 20.68 -6.70 -0.93
N VAL A 56 21.04 -7.20 -2.12
CA VAL A 56 20.84 -6.48 -3.39
C VAL A 56 19.35 -6.32 -3.69
N ALA A 57 18.54 -7.37 -3.48
CA ALA A 57 17.10 -7.30 -3.69
C ALA A 57 16.44 -6.24 -2.81
N ARG A 58 16.84 -6.14 -1.53
CA ARG A 58 16.33 -5.12 -0.60
C ARG A 58 16.57 -3.70 -1.10
N ILE A 59 17.74 -3.42 -1.68
CA ILE A 59 18.05 -2.11 -2.28
C ILE A 59 17.20 -1.88 -3.55
N ILE A 60 17.05 -2.89 -4.40
CA ILE A 60 16.23 -2.80 -5.63
C ILE A 60 14.77 -2.46 -5.28
N HIS A 61 14.23 -3.01 -4.20
CA HIS A 61 12.82 -2.83 -3.80
C HIS A 61 12.56 -1.65 -2.87
N LEU A 62 13.57 -0.83 -2.56
CA LEU A 62 13.36 0.40 -1.78
C LEU A 62 12.32 1.30 -2.44
N ASP A 63 11.45 1.90 -1.64
CA ASP A 63 10.50 2.90 -2.09
C ASP A 63 10.80 4.30 -1.56
N GLU A 64 9.95 5.26 -1.89
CA GLU A 64 10.18 6.67 -1.59
C GLU A 64 10.37 6.94 -0.09
N PRO A 65 9.44 6.53 0.82
CA PRO A 65 9.68 6.67 2.25
C PRO A 65 10.95 5.98 2.71
N GLU A 66 11.23 4.76 2.25
CA GLU A 66 12.44 4.03 2.67
C GLU A 66 13.72 4.75 2.23
N LEU A 67 13.75 5.32 1.02
CA LEU A 67 14.88 6.11 0.51
C LEU A 67 15.03 7.45 1.23
N TYR A 68 13.91 8.14 1.45
CA TYR A 68 13.89 9.46 2.07
C TYR A 68 14.32 9.41 3.54
N PHE A 69 13.73 8.49 4.32
CA PHE A 69 14.00 8.36 5.75
C PHE A 69 15.22 7.49 6.07
N GLY A 70 15.57 6.55 5.19
CA GLY A 70 16.71 5.66 5.40
C GLY A 70 18.07 6.33 5.20
N GLY A 71 18.13 7.39 4.39
CA GLY A 71 19.39 8.08 4.06
C GLY A 71 20.31 7.25 3.15
N VAL A 72 21.31 7.92 2.57
CA VAL A 72 22.27 7.30 1.64
C VAL A 72 23.42 6.60 2.39
N GLU A 73 23.63 6.95 3.67
CA GLU A 73 24.77 6.52 4.48
C GLU A 73 24.42 5.48 5.55
N ALA A 74 23.14 5.36 5.94
CA ALA A 74 22.75 4.36 6.90
C ALA A 74 22.66 3.01 6.19
N ILE A 75 23.53 2.10 6.61
CA ILE A 75 23.32 0.66 6.50
C ILE A 75 22.00 0.40 7.23
N LEU A 76 20.85 0.52 6.56
CA LEU A 76 19.53 0.32 7.16
C LEU A 76 19.56 -1.04 7.88
N PRO A 77 19.59 -1.08 9.23
CA PRO A 77 19.61 -2.34 9.94
C PRO A 77 18.23 -3.02 9.88
N TYR A 78 17.22 -2.35 9.31
CA TYR A 78 15.86 -2.83 9.21
C TYR A 78 15.15 -2.24 7.96
N TYR A 79 14.70 -3.11 7.05
CA TYR A 79 13.83 -2.76 5.93
C TYR A 79 12.37 -2.88 6.35
N SER A 80 11.44 -2.23 5.65
CA SER A 80 10.02 -2.40 5.96
C SER A 80 9.57 -3.85 5.78
N ARG A 81 8.47 -4.22 6.45
CA ARG A 81 7.90 -5.57 6.30
C ARG A 81 7.55 -5.90 4.85
N ARG A 82 7.09 -4.88 4.12
CA ARG A 82 6.81 -4.96 2.70
C ARG A 82 8.08 -5.25 1.90
N ASN A 83 9.11 -4.42 2.06
CA ASN A 83 10.37 -4.56 1.32
C ASN A 83 11.01 -5.92 1.57
N GLU A 84 11.02 -6.41 2.81
CA GLU A 84 11.56 -7.73 3.13
C GLU A 84 10.82 -8.84 2.37
N LEU A 85 9.49 -8.82 2.38
CA LEU A 85 8.69 -9.79 1.63
C LEU A 85 8.87 -9.66 0.11
N GLU A 86 8.86 -8.45 -0.46
CA GLU A 86 9.11 -8.24 -1.90
C GLU A 86 10.49 -8.79 -2.30
N SER A 87 11.50 -8.51 -1.49
CA SER A 87 12.89 -8.92 -1.73
C SER A 87 13.02 -10.43 -1.74
N LEU A 88 12.58 -11.10 -0.68
CA LEU A 88 12.64 -12.55 -0.58
C LEU A 88 11.83 -13.24 -1.68
N ASN A 89 10.63 -12.75 -1.99
CA ASN A 89 9.81 -13.31 -3.08
C ASN A 89 10.42 -13.08 -4.46
N SER A 90 11.10 -11.95 -4.69
CA SER A 90 11.79 -11.69 -5.95
C SER A 90 12.99 -12.61 -6.16
N VAL A 91 13.76 -12.88 -5.09
CA VAL A 91 14.86 -13.84 -5.10
C VAL A 91 14.32 -15.26 -5.32
N LEU A 92 13.24 -15.65 -4.62
CA LEU A 92 12.59 -16.94 -4.80
C LEU A 92 12.12 -17.14 -6.25
N LYS A 93 11.48 -16.13 -6.83
CA LYS A 93 11.02 -16.15 -8.22
C LYS A 93 12.18 -16.34 -9.21
N LEU A 94 13.30 -15.65 -8.98
CA LEU A 94 14.51 -15.79 -9.82
C LEU A 94 15.07 -17.22 -9.75
N ILE A 95 15.11 -17.81 -8.55
CA ILE A 95 15.55 -19.20 -8.34
C ILE A 95 14.57 -20.18 -9.03
N ASP A 96 13.26 -19.99 -8.86
CA ASP A 96 12.22 -20.84 -9.47
C ASP A 96 12.26 -20.78 -10.99
N MET A 97 12.49 -19.61 -11.59
CA MET A 97 12.70 -19.47 -13.03
C MET A 97 13.96 -20.23 -13.48
N SER A 98 15.05 -20.08 -12.73
CA SER A 98 16.32 -20.75 -13.04
C SER A 98 16.22 -22.28 -12.92
N LEU A 99 15.40 -22.78 -11.99
CA LEU A 99 15.13 -24.21 -11.81
C LEU A 99 14.40 -24.84 -13.01
N ARG A 100 13.47 -24.11 -13.64
CA ARG A 100 12.71 -24.61 -14.82
C ARG A 100 13.61 -24.90 -16.01
N ASP A 101 14.69 -24.13 -16.14
CA ASP A 101 15.63 -24.19 -17.27
C ASP A 101 17.00 -24.81 -16.88
N ALA A 102 17.11 -25.39 -15.67
CA ALA A 102 18.37 -25.86 -15.13
C ALA A 102 18.86 -27.17 -15.76
N ALA A 103 20.17 -27.24 -16.06
CA ALA A 103 20.86 -28.50 -16.29
C ALA A 103 20.93 -29.31 -14.99
N GLU A 104 20.91 -30.65 -15.08
CA GLU A 104 20.89 -31.58 -13.92
C GLU A 104 21.89 -31.21 -12.81
N LYS A 105 23.10 -30.77 -13.19
CA LYS A 105 24.20 -30.44 -12.26
C LYS A 105 23.98 -29.18 -11.42
N LYS A 106 22.97 -28.36 -11.72
CA LYS A 106 22.66 -27.10 -11.01
C LYS A 106 21.45 -27.23 -10.08
N ILE A 107 20.66 -28.29 -10.23
CA ILE A 107 19.38 -28.48 -9.55
C ILE A 107 19.57 -28.54 -8.03
N ASP A 108 20.56 -29.30 -7.55
CA ASP A 108 20.78 -29.47 -6.11
C ASP A 108 21.08 -28.14 -5.40
N VAL A 109 21.95 -27.31 -5.98
CA VAL A 109 22.29 -25.99 -5.41
C VAL A 109 21.07 -25.08 -5.42
N LEU A 110 20.33 -25.02 -6.53
CA LEU A 110 19.14 -24.18 -6.64
C LEU A 110 18.03 -24.63 -5.67
N ILE A 111 17.87 -25.93 -5.41
CA ILE A 111 16.93 -26.45 -4.39
C ILE A 111 17.36 -26.00 -2.98
N VAL A 112 18.64 -26.08 -2.64
CA VAL A 112 19.16 -25.60 -1.35
C VAL A 112 18.85 -24.11 -1.17
N LEU A 113 19.13 -23.30 -2.19
CA LEU A 113 18.84 -21.86 -2.18
C LEU A 113 17.34 -21.59 -2.03
N ARG A 114 16.51 -22.30 -2.81
CA ARG A 114 15.04 -22.18 -2.75
C ARG A 114 14.50 -22.46 -1.36
N ASN A 115 14.94 -23.56 -0.74
CA ASN A 115 14.51 -23.93 0.60
C ASN A 115 14.96 -22.91 1.64
N ALA A 116 16.20 -22.42 1.56
CA ALA A 116 16.69 -21.39 2.46
C ALA A 116 15.86 -20.10 2.38
N VAL A 117 15.49 -19.64 1.18
CA VAL A 117 14.63 -18.46 1.03
C VAL A 117 13.23 -18.70 1.58
N ILE A 118 12.64 -19.88 1.35
CA ILE A 118 11.33 -20.22 1.90
C ILE A 118 11.35 -20.22 3.44
N GLU A 119 12.42 -20.76 4.05
CA GLU A 119 12.59 -20.69 5.51
C GLU A 119 12.75 -19.24 5.99
N MET A 120 13.51 -18.38 5.29
CA MET A 120 13.58 -16.95 5.62
C MET A 120 12.20 -16.28 5.57
N ILE A 121 11.37 -16.60 4.57
CA ILE A 121 9.99 -16.09 4.45
C ILE A 121 9.12 -16.60 5.60
N ARG A 122 9.22 -17.88 5.96
CA ARG A 122 8.49 -18.49 7.09
C ARG A 122 8.85 -17.82 8.41
N GLU A 123 10.15 -17.73 8.73
CA GLU A 123 10.64 -17.09 9.95
C GLU A 123 10.21 -15.62 10.04
N PHE A 124 10.20 -14.91 8.91
CA PHE A 124 9.74 -13.53 8.85
C PHE A 124 8.23 -13.41 9.08
N GLY A 125 7.44 -14.29 8.45
CA GLY A 125 5.98 -14.35 8.59
C GLY A 125 5.55 -14.68 10.02
N ASP A 126 6.20 -15.63 10.68
CA ASP A 126 5.89 -16.02 12.07
C ASP A 126 6.10 -14.88 13.07
N LYS A 127 7.11 -14.02 12.84
CA LYS A 127 7.35 -12.81 13.67
C LYS A 127 6.32 -11.71 13.44
N SER A 128 5.54 -11.80 12.36
CA SER A 128 4.66 -10.74 11.88
C SER A 128 3.18 -11.13 11.91
N LYS A 129 2.81 -12.19 12.63
CA LYS A 129 1.42 -12.65 12.74
C LYS A 129 0.55 -11.61 13.44
N GLU A 130 -0.62 -11.36 12.86
CA GLU A 130 -1.64 -10.51 13.46
C GLU A 130 -2.65 -11.38 14.23
N GLU A 131 -2.81 -11.11 15.52
CA GLU A 131 -3.86 -11.75 16.31
C GLU A 131 -5.23 -11.25 15.86
N THR A 132 -6.07 -12.19 15.41
CA THR A 132 -7.43 -11.93 14.99
C THR A 132 -8.41 -12.93 15.59
N VAL A 133 -9.61 -12.43 15.89
CA VAL A 133 -10.70 -13.23 16.43
C VAL A 133 -11.70 -13.49 15.31
N ILE A 134 -11.77 -14.75 14.87
CA ILE A 134 -12.79 -15.19 13.92
C ILE A 134 -14.09 -15.43 14.71
N VAL A 135 -15.07 -14.55 14.52
CA VAL A 135 -16.35 -14.59 15.24
C VAL A 135 -17.24 -15.69 14.68
N LYS A 136 -17.29 -15.82 13.35
CA LYS A 136 -18.14 -16.79 12.66
C LYS A 136 -17.61 -17.13 11.28
N CYS A 137 -17.51 -18.42 10.95
CA CYS A 137 -17.31 -18.89 9.59
C CYS A 137 -18.65 -19.20 8.92
N GLY A 138 -18.80 -18.82 7.65
CA GLY A 138 -19.99 -19.12 6.85
C GLY A 138 -21.17 -18.20 7.15
N CYS A 139 -21.51 -17.36 6.17
CA CYS A 139 -22.73 -16.58 6.12
C CYS A 139 -23.44 -16.93 4.81
N LYS A 140 -24.77 -17.07 4.88
CA LYS A 140 -25.55 -17.67 3.78
C LYS A 140 -25.32 -16.98 2.44
N GLY A 141 -25.26 -15.65 2.41
CA GLY A 141 -25.05 -14.87 1.18
C GLY A 141 -23.63 -15.04 0.62
N GLU A 142 -22.62 -14.98 1.47
CA GLU A 142 -21.21 -15.14 1.08
C GLU A 142 -20.90 -16.57 0.63
N ASP A 143 -21.47 -17.57 1.27
CA ASP A 143 -21.35 -18.97 0.86
C ASP A 143 -22.02 -19.19 -0.52
N GLU A 144 -23.18 -18.58 -0.76
CA GLU A 144 -23.86 -18.58 -2.06
C GLU A 144 -23.03 -17.85 -3.13
N LEU A 145 -22.37 -16.74 -2.79
CA LEU A 145 -21.46 -16.03 -3.70
C LEU A 145 -20.24 -16.89 -4.07
N VAL A 146 -19.62 -17.54 -3.08
CA VAL A 146 -18.46 -18.41 -3.34
C VAL A 146 -18.88 -19.58 -4.24
N GLU A 147 -20.05 -20.17 -4.00
CA GLU A 147 -20.57 -21.25 -4.83
C GLU A 147 -20.92 -20.78 -6.25
N TRP A 148 -21.50 -19.59 -6.39
CA TRP A 148 -21.68 -18.94 -7.68
C TRP A 148 -20.34 -18.75 -8.39
N GLY A 149 -19.29 -18.33 -7.69
CA GLY A 149 -17.95 -18.20 -8.23
C GLY A 149 -17.40 -19.55 -8.73
N ARG A 150 -17.53 -20.62 -7.94
CA ARG A 150 -17.10 -21.97 -8.35
C ARG A 150 -17.80 -22.43 -9.62
N ASN A 151 -19.10 -22.18 -9.73
CA ASN A 151 -19.89 -22.48 -10.94
C ASN A 151 -19.43 -21.67 -12.18
N HIS A 152 -18.73 -20.56 -11.97
CA HIS A 152 -18.12 -19.75 -13.03
C HIS A 152 -16.61 -19.97 -13.17
N GLY A 153 -16.06 -21.02 -12.56
CA GLY A 153 -14.65 -21.41 -12.71
C GLY A 153 -13.68 -20.79 -11.70
N VAL A 154 -14.17 -20.11 -10.66
CA VAL A 154 -13.32 -19.66 -9.55
C VAL A 154 -12.76 -20.85 -8.80
N GLN A 155 -11.45 -20.84 -8.60
CA GLN A 155 -10.79 -21.75 -7.67
C GLN A 155 -10.43 -20.97 -6.42
N THR A 156 -10.77 -21.50 -5.25
CA THR A 156 -10.49 -20.86 -3.97
C THR A 156 -10.09 -21.89 -2.92
N LYS A 157 -9.05 -21.55 -2.15
CA LYS A 157 -8.65 -22.26 -0.94
C LYS A 157 -9.06 -21.49 0.33
N LEU A 158 -9.87 -20.45 0.16
CA LEU A 158 -10.32 -19.56 1.23
C LEU A 158 -11.82 -19.76 1.51
N GLN A 159 -12.19 -19.51 2.76
CA GLN A 159 -13.58 -19.44 3.22
C GLN A 159 -13.87 -18.03 3.73
N ILE A 160 -15.07 -17.53 3.50
CA ILE A 160 -15.46 -16.21 4.00
C ILE A 160 -15.92 -16.32 5.45
N ALA A 161 -15.45 -15.40 6.28
CA ALA A 161 -15.74 -15.36 7.70
C ALA A 161 -16.00 -13.91 8.16
N TYR A 162 -16.64 -13.79 9.32
CA TYR A 162 -16.73 -12.54 10.05
C TYR A 162 -15.60 -12.47 11.08
N VAL A 163 -14.81 -11.42 10.98
CA VAL A 163 -13.65 -11.12 11.80
C VAL A 163 -13.96 -9.91 12.67
N GLU A 164 -13.68 -10.04 13.97
CA GLU A 164 -13.90 -8.96 14.92
C GLU A 164 -13.10 -7.70 14.53
N GLY A 165 -13.77 -6.55 14.46
CA GLY A 165 -13.18 -5.26 14.10
C GLY A 165 -12.95 -5.03 12.60
N ALA A 166 -12.85 -6.08 11.78
CA ALA A 166 -12.65 -5.96 10.33
C ALA A 166 -13.92 -6.25 9.50
N GLY A 167 -14.99 -6.77 10.13
CA GLY A 167 -16.20 -7.15 9.43
C GLY A 167 -16.00 -8.45 8.66
N ARG A 168 -16.20 -8.45 7.34
CA ARG A 168 -16.00 -9.67 6.53
C ARG A 168 -14.54 -9.81 6.16
N GLY A 169 -14.05 -11.04 6.11
CA GLY A 169 -12.69 -11.38 5.71
C GLY A 169 -12.63 -12.78 5.11
N ALA A 170 -11.45 -13.17 4.65
CA ALA A 170 -11.20 -14.49 4.11
C ALA A 170 -10.25 -15.27 5.03
N VAL A 171 -10.53 -16.54 5.27
CA VAL A 171 -9.78 -17.43 6.17
C VAL A 171 -9.29 -18.64 5.39
N ALA A 172 -8.07 -19.09 5.66
CA ALA A 172 -7.50 -20.26 5.01
C ALA A 172 -8.23 -21.56 5.42
N ALA A 173 -8.68 -22.35 4.43
CA ALA A 173 -9.36 -23.62 4.66
C ALA A 173 -8.42 -24.77 5.04
N GLU A 174 -7.15 -24.63 4.67
CA GLU A 174 -6.04 -25.57 4.86
C GLU A 174 -4.76 -24.77 5.11
N ASP A 175 -3.66 -25.45 5.46
CA ASP A 175 -2.36 -24.80 5.54
C ASP A 175 -1.87 -24.50 4.13
N LEU A 176 -1.42 -23.26 3.89
CA LEU A 176 -1.07 -22.74 2.57
C LEU A 176 0.37 -22.25 2.58
N GLU A 177 1.12 -22.70 1.59
CA GLU A 177 2.55 -22.46 1.46
C GLU A 177 2.88 -21.33 0.47
N VAL A 178 4.13 -20.85 0.53
CA VAL A 178 4.64 -19.81 -0.38
C VAL A 178 4.50 -20.26 -1.84
N GLY A 179 3.93 -19.39 -2.67
CA GLY A 179 3.69 -19.63 -4.09
C GLY A 179 2.40 -20.39 -4.42
N GLU A 180 1.71 -20.96 -3.43
CA GLU A 180 0.37 -21.50 -3.67
C GLU A 180 -0.64 -20.40 -4.01
N CYS A 181 -1.66 -20.73 -4.79
CA CYS A 181 -2.67 -19.77 -5.21
C CYS A 181 -3.85 -19.78 -4.24
N ALA A 182 -4.13 -18.64 -3.59
CA ALA A 182 -5.27 -18.49 -2.69
C ALA A 182 -6.59 -18.47 -3.46
N LEU A 183 -6.61 -17.71 -4.55
CA LEU A 183 -7.75 -17.49 -5.43
C LEU A 183 -7.26 -17.45 -6.88
N GLU A 184 -8.02 -18.09 -7.76
CA GLU A 184 -7.89 -17.93 -9.20
C GLU A 184 -9.25 -17.51 -9.77
N ILE A 185 -9.30 -16.29 -10.33
CA ILE A 185 -10.53 -15.64 -10.78
C ILE A 185 -10.54 -15.54 -12.31
N PRO A 186 -11.42 -16.26 -13.02
CA PRO A 186 -11.54 -16.14 -14.47
C PRO A 186 -11.89 -14.71 -14.91
N VAL A 187 -11.28 -14.23 -15.99
CA VAL A 187 -11.54 -12.89 -16.54
C VAL A 187 -13.03 -12.64 -16.81
N SER A 188 -13.78 -13.67 -17.18
CA SER A 188 -15.22 -13.57 -17.48
C SER A 188 -16.10 -13.09 -16.31
N ILE A 189 -15.61 -13.11 -15.07
CA ILE A 189 -16.36 -12.61 -13.91
C ILE A 189 -15.72 -11.38 -13.26
N ILE A 190 -14.65 -10.85 -13.84
CA ILE A 190 -14.08 -9.57 -13.42
C ILE A 190 -14.95 -8.46 -14.02
N ILE A 191 -15.41 -7.53 -13.19
CA ILE A 191 -16.19 -6.38 -13.63
C ILE A 191 -15.20 -5.29 -14.06
N SER A 192 -15.12 -5.04 -15.36
CA SER A 192 -14.26 -4.04 -16.00
C SER A 192 -15.09 -3.11 -16.89
N GLU A 193 -14.45 -2.09 -17.46
CA GLU A 193 -15.05 -1.15 -18.43
C GLU A 193 -15.79 -1.81 -19.59
N ASP A 194 -15.41 -3.04 -19.96
CA ASP A 194 -16.02 -3.80 -21.06
C ASP A 194 -17.52 -4.01 -20.82
N ILE A 195 -17.96 -4.16 -19.57
CA ILE A 195 -19.37 -4.33 -19.25
C ILE A 195 -20.20 -3.10 -19.57
N VAL A 196 -19.60 -1.91 -19.44
CA VAL A 196 -20.25 -0.65 -19.81
C VAL A 196 -20.38 -0.61 -21.31
N TYR A 197 -19.34 -0.95 -22.07
CA TYR A 197 -19.35 -0.91 -23.53
C TYR A 197 -20.42 -1.80 -24.17
N GLU A 198 -20.75 -2.91 -23.50
CA GLU A 198 -21.82 -3.82 -23.89
C GLU A 198 -23.22 -3.39 -23.42
N SER A 199 -23.30 -2.40 -22.52
CA SER A 199 -24.56 -1.93 -21.94
C SER A 199 -25.31 -0.93 -22.82
N ASP A 200 -26.60 -0.76 -22.52
CA ASP A 200 -27.44 0.29 -23.09
C ASP A 200 -27.00 1.71 -22.71
N MET A 201 -26.11 1.88 -21.72
CA MET A 201 -25.67 3.19 -21.23
C MET A 201 -24.54 3.80 -22.08
N TYR A 202 -23.69 2.97 -22.69
CA TYR A 202 -22.45 3.45 -23.30
C TYR A 202 -22.66 4.45 -24.44
N HIS A 203 -23.69 4.25 -25.26
CA HIS A 203 -23.96 5.13 -26.40
C HIS A 203 -24.31 6.56 -25.99
N ILE A 204 -24.81 6.74 -24.76
CA ILE A 204 -25.10 8.02 -24.13
C ILE A 204 -23.84 8.55 -23.44
N LEU A 205 -23.24 7.74 -22.56
CA LEU A 205 -22.08 8.15 -21.74
C LEU A 205 -20.89 8.58 -22.60
N LYS A 206 -20.61 7.92 -23.73
CA LYS A 206 -19.52 8.31 -24.63
C LYS A 206 -19.66 9.71 -25.25
N GLN A 207 -20.85 10.31 -25.18
CA GLN A 207 -21.12 11.67 -25.69
C GLN A 207 -20.92 12.74 -24.61
N VAL A 208 -20.78 12.33 -23.34
CA VAL A 208 -20.49 13.24 -22.23
C VAL A 208 -19.02 13.60 -22.30
N ASP A 209 -18.73 14.89 -22.45
CA ASP A 209 -17.36 15.38 -22.54
C ASP A 209 -16.62 15.14 -21.22
N GLY A 210 -15.37 14.66 -21.30
CA GLY A 210 -14.51 14.44 -20.14
C GLY A 210 -14.90 13.32 -19.17
N ILE A 211 -15.96 12.54 -19.43
CA ILE A 211 -16.34 11.45 -18.52
C ILE A 211 -15.27 10.35 -18.49
N SER A 212 -14.85 9.95 -17.29
CA SER A 212 -13.90 8.87 -17.10
C SER A 212 -14.58 7.51 -17.20
N THR A 213 -13.81 6.48 -17.55
CA THR A 213 -14.26 5.09 -17.49
C THR A 213 -14.74 4.71 -16.09
N GLU A 214 -14.02 5.14 -15.06
CA GLU A 214 -14.37 4.91 -13.66
C GLU A 214 -15.76 5.48 -13.33
N THR A 215 -16.06 6.70 -13.77
CA THR A 215 -17.39 7.31 -13.59
C THR A 215 -18.47 6.53 -14.35
N MET A 216 -18.18 6.02 -15.55
CA MET A 216 -19.14 5.17 -16.28
C MET A 216 -19.44 3.87 -15.54
N LEU A 217 -18.41 3.23 -14.97
CA LEU A 217 -18.54 2.00 -14.18
C LEU A 217 -19.33 2.20 -12.90
N LEU A 218 -19.13 3.35 -12.26
CA LEU A 218 -19.90 3.78 -11.10
C LEU A 218 -21.39 3.91 -11.45
N LEU A 219 -21.73 4.66 -12.50
CA LEU A 219 -23.11 4.83 -12.96
C LEU A 219 -23.76 3.49 -13.33
N TRP A 220 -23.01 2.62 -14.03
CA TRP A 220 -23.48 1.27 -14.34
C TRP A 220 -23.80 0.46 -13.08
N SER A 221 -22.95 0.55 -12.06
CA SER A 221 -23.12 -0.17 -10.79
C SER A 221 -24.36 0.28 -10.02
N MET A 222 -24.72 1.58 -10.10
CA MET A 222 -25.92 2.13 -9.49
C MET A 222 -27.19 1.48 -10.03
N LYS A 223 -27.26 1.25 -11.35
CA LYS A 223 -28.38 0.55 -12.01
C LYS A 223 -28.31 -0.96 -11.78
N GLU A 224 -27.14 -1.55 -11.98
CA GLU A 224 -26.97 -3.01 -11.97
C GLU A 224 -27.25 -3.63 -10.60
N ARG A 225 -26.94 -2.93 -9.50
CA ARG A 225 -27.26 -3.38 -8.14
C ARG A 225 -28.74 -3.76 -7.95
N TYR A 226 -29.66 -3.13 -8.69
CA TYR A 226 -31.10 -3.38 -8.60
C TYR A 226 -31.63 -4.27 -9.72
N ASN A 227 -30.77 -4.77 -10.61
CA ASN A 227 -31.14 -5.64 -11.71
C ASN A 227 -31.27 -7.10 -11.23
N SER A 228 -32.51 -7.56 -11.06
CA SER A 228 -32.81 -8.94 -10.61
C SER A 228 -32.33 -10.05 -11.56
N ASN A 229 -32.01 -9.71 -12.82
CA ASN A 229 -31.46 -10.63 -13.82
C ASN A 229 -29.94 -10.47 -14.00
N SER A 230 -29.28 -9.65 -13.16
CA SER A 230 -27.84 -9.43 -13.25
C SER A 230 -27.08 -10.74 -13.07
N LYS A 231 -26.06 -10.94 -13.91
CA LYS A 231 -25.04 -11.98 -13.70
C LYS A 231 -24.36 -11.84 -12.34
N PHE A 232 -24.20 -10.60 -11.87
CA PHE A 232 -23.50 -10.23 -10.65
C PHE A 232 -24.45 -9.99 -9.46
N LYS A 233 -25.71 -10.42 -9.57
CA LYS A 233 -26.72 -10.24 -8.53
C LYS A 233 -26.22 -10.66 -7.13
N LEU A 234 -25.67 -11.87 -7.01
CA LEU A 234 -25.17 -12.38 -5.72
C LEU A 234 -24.02 -11.54 -5.18
N TYR A 235 -23.15 -11.02 -6.05
CA TYR A 235 -22.08 -10.12 -5.62
C TYR A 235 -22.66 -8.83 -5.03
N PHE A 236 -23.59 -8.17 -5.74
CA PHE A 236 -24.24 -6.96 -5.24
C PHE A 236 -25.08 -7.18 -3.97
N GLU A 237 -25.76 -8.33 -3.84
CA GLU A 237 -26.53 -8.69 -2.64
C GLU A 237 -25.64 -8.94 -1.42
N THR A 238 -24.39 -9.36 -1.62
CA THR A 238 -23.44 -9.49 -0.50
C THR A 238 -22.84 -8.15 -0.07
N LEU A 239 -22.75 -7.13 -0.94
CA LEU A 239 -22.14 -5.85 -0.59
C LEU A 239 -22.89 -5.15 0.57
N PRO A 240 -22.20 -4.34 1.38
CA PRO A 240 -22.85 -3.71 2.52
C PRO A 240 -23.89 -2.67 2.04
N GLU A 241 -24.90 -2.42 2.86
CA GLU A 241 -25.91 -1.39 2.57
C GLU A 241 -25.31 0.03 2.62
N ALA A 242 -24.33 0.25 3.50
CA ALA A 242 -23.55 1.47 3.61
C ALA A 242 -22.08 1.11 3.83
N PHE A 243 -21.17 1.90 3.27
CA PHE A 243 -19.75 1.78 3.58
C PHE A 243 -19.39 2.71 4.72
N ASN A 244 -18.45 2.27 5.54
CA ASN A 244 -18.00 3.02 6.70
C ASN A 244 -16.69 3.75 6.36
N THR A 245 -16.69 4.62 5.33
CA THR A 245 -15.48 5.35 4.90
C THR A 245 -15.43 6.78 5.45
N GLY A 246 -14.25 7.42 5.37
CA GLY A 246 -14.10 8.85 5.71
C GLY A 246 -15.05 9.78 4.95
N LEU A 247 -15.45 9.40 3.73
CA LEU A 247 -16.42 10.17 2.94
C LEU A 247 -17.81 10.22 3.62
N SER A 248 -18.14 9.21 4.41
CA SER A 248 -19.40 9.10 5.16
C SER A 248 -19.31 9.61 6.61
N PHE A 249 -18.19 10.22 7.02
CA PHE A 249 -18.04 10.78 8.37
C PHE A 249 -19.09 11.84 8.67
N GLY A 250 -19.69 11.73 9.86
CA GLY A 250 -20.61 12.71 10.41
C GLY A 250 -19.89 13.97 10.93
N VAL A 251 -20.68 14.98 11.31
CA VAL A 251 -20.17 16.27 11.80
C VAL A 251 -19.29 16.11 13.05
N GLU A 252 -19.66 15.20 13.96
CA GLU A 252 -18.89 14.93 15.18
C GLU A 252 -17.52 14.34 14.85
N ALA A 253 -17.44 13.35 13.96
CA ALA A 253 -16.18 12.76 13.52
C ALA A 253 -15.29 13.78 12.79
N LEU A 254 -15.87 14.63 11.94
CA LEU A 254 -15.14 15.71 11.29
C LEU A 254 -14.60 16.73 12.30
N THR A 255 -15.34 17.03 13.36
CA THR A 255 -14.88 17.91 14.43
C THR A 255 -13.68 17.31 15.17
N SER A 256 -13.66 15.99 15.38
CA SER A 256 -12.51 15.29 15.96
C SER A 256 -11.25 15.30 15.07
N LEU A 257 -11.40 15.53 13.77
CA LEU A 257 -10.28 15.69 12.83
C LEU A 257 -9.80 17.14 12.71
N ASP A 258 -10.45 18.10 13.37
CA ASP A 258 -10.07 19.51 13.30
C ASP A 258 -8.58 19.70 13.65
N GLY A 259 -7.92 20.60 12.90
CA GLY A 259 -6.47 20.80 12.97
C GLY A 259 -5.60 19.75 12.26
N THR A 260 -6.17 18.65 11.74
CA THR A 260 -5.44 17.68 10.90
C THR A 260 -5.56 18.03 9.41
N LEU A 261 -4.56 17.67 8.60
CA LEU A 261 -4.65 17.76 7.13
C LEU A 261 -5.80 16.90 6.57
N LEU A 262 -6.09 15.77 7.22
CA LEU A 262 -7.13 14.84 6.79
C LEU A 262 -8.54 15.47 6.83
N PHE A 263 -8.78 16.40 7.75
CA PHE A 263 -10.04 17.15 7.77
C PHE A 263 -10.27 17.87 6.44
N GLU A 264 -9.29 18.64 5.97
CA GLU A 264 -9.40 19.39 4.72
C GLU A 264 -9.53 18.46 3.52
N GLU A 265 -8.75 17.36 3.50
CA GLU A 265 -8.80 16.35 2.44
C GLU A 265 -10.19 15.70 2.32
N ILE A 266 -10.82 15.33 3.43
CA ILE A 266 -12.17 14.74 3.43
C ILE A 266 -13.22 15.75 2.96
N ILE A 267 -13.14 17.00 3.41
CA ILE A 267 -14.08 18.05 2.97
C ILE A 267 -13.97 18.27 1.47
N GLN A 268 -12.75 18.44 0.94
CA GLN A 268 -12.51 18.62 -0.49
C GLN A 268 -12.99 17.41 -1.31
N ALA A 269 -12.76 16.19 -0.83
CA ALA A 269 -13.25 14.99 -1.50
C ALA A 269 -14.79 14.95 -1.56
N LYS A 270 -15.47 15.30 -0.46
CA LYS A 270 -16.95 15.34 -0.41
C LYS A 270 -17.52 16.42 -1.32
N GLU A 271 -16.91 17.60 -1.36
CA GLU A 271 -17.30 18.68 -2.27
C GLU A 271 -17.09 18.29 -3.73
N HIS A 272 -15.96 17.65 -4.06
CA HIS A 272 -15.67 17.15 -5.40
C HIS A 272 -16.73 16.14 -5.88
N LEU A 273 -17.07 15.17 -5.05
CA LEU A 273 -18.11 14.18 -5.37
C LEU A 273 -19.48 14.83 -5.54
N ARG A 274 -19.79 15.84 -4.71
CA ARG A 274 -21.05 16.59 -4.81
C ARG A 274 -21.16 17.34 -6.13
N MET A 275 -20.11 18.06 -6.51
CA MET A 275 -20.05 18.74 -7.81
C MET A 275 -20.21 17.75 -8.97
N GLN A 276 -19.48 16.63 -8.94
CA GLN A 276 -19.59 15.60 -9.97
C GLN A 276 -21.02 15.05 -10.10
N TYR A 277 -21.71 14.81 -8.97
CA TYR A 277 -23.11 14.37 -9.00
C TYR A 277 -24.03 15.42 -9.61
N ASP A 278 -23.96 16.67 -9.14
CA ASP A 278 -24.85 17.76 -9.55
C ASP A 278 -24.69 18.10 -11.03
N GLU A 279 -23.48 17.94 -11.60
CA GLU A 279 -23.20 18.13 -13.03
C GLU A 279 -23.71 16.99 -13.91
N LEU A 280 -23.72 15.76 -13.41
CA LEU A 280 -23.90 14.56 -14.22
C LEU A 280 -25.29 13.92 -14.09
N CYS A 281 -25.66 13.52 -12.87
CA CYS A 281 -26.82 12.64 -12.66
C CYS A 281 -28.15 13.30 -13.04
N PRO A 282 -28.46 14.55 -12.61
CA PRO A 282 -29.71 15.21 -12.99
C PRO A 282 -29.86 15.38 -14.51
N ALA A 283 -28.78 15.72 -15.21
CA ALA A 283 -28.79 15.91 -16.65
C ALA A 283 -29.01 14.59 -17.40
N LEU A 284 -28.36 13.50 -16.96
CA LEU A 284 -28.57 12.17 -17.53
C LEU A 284 -30.02 11.69 -17.36
N CYS A 285 -30.58 11.84 -16.16
CA CYS A 285 -31.96 11.43 -15.88
C CYS A 285 -32.99 12.22 -16.70
N SER A 286 -32.79 13.54 -16.84
CA SER A 286 -33.70 14.41 -17.59
C SER A 286 -33.65 14.14 -19.10
N ASN A 287 -32.44 13.96 -19.64
CA ASN A 287 -32.25 13.80 -21.09
C ASN A 287 -32.51 12.36 -21.58
N HIS A 288 -32.31 11.36 -20.72
CA HIS A 288 -32.38 9.93 -21.06
C HIS A 288 -33.10 9.09 -19.99
N PRO A 289 -34.37 9.40 -19.66
CA PRO A 289 -35.11 8.75 -18.55
C PRO A 289 -35.38 7.26 -18.79
N ASP A 290 -35.31 6.79 -20.03
CA ASP A 290 -35.46 5.38 -20.40
C ASP A 290 -34.27 4.52 -19.93
N VAL A 291 -33.07 5.10 -19.88
CA VAL A 291 -31.84 4.44 -19.44
C VAL A 291 -31.47 4.82 -18.00
N PHE A 292 -31.67 6.09 -17.63
CA PHE A 292 -31.30 6.69 -16.35
C PHE A 292 -32.56 7.08 -15.56
N GLN A 293 -33.12 6.13 -14.80
CA GLN A 293 -34.31 6.34 -13.97
C GLN A 293 -33.95 7.09 -12.69
N GLU A 294 -34.58 8.24 -12.42
CA GLU A 294 -34.26 9.12 -11.28
C GLU A 294 -34.16 8.38 -9.94
N GLU A 295 -34.99 7.37 -9.71
CA GLU A 295 -35.01 6.59 -8.47
C GLU A 295 -33.73 5.78 -8.25
N LEU A 296 -32.97 5.49 -9.31
CA LEU A 296 -31.70 4.75 -9.27
C LEU A 296 -30.48 5.68 -9.17
N TYR A 297 -30.63 6.96 -9.49
CA TYR A 297 -29.54 7.93 -9.53
C TYR A 297 -29.69 9.08 -8.53
N THR A 298 -30.03 8.73 -7.29
CA THR A 298 -30.03 9.67 -6.16
C THR A 298 -28.62 9.90 -5.62
N TRP A 299 -28.43 10.98 -4.85
CA TRP A 299 -27.16 11.31 -4.21
C TRP A 299 -26.64 10.16 -3.32
N GLU A 300 -27.53 9.53 -2.56
CA GLU A 300 -27.17 8.43 -1.65
C GLU A 300 -26.66 7.21 -2.42
N LYS A 301 -27.30 6.88 -3.55
CA LYS A 301 -26.88 5.76 -4.41
C LYS A 301 -25.59 6.08 -5.16
N PHE A 302 -25.40 7.34 -5.54
CA PHE A 302 -24.16 7.81 -6.15
C PHE A 302 -22.99 7.68 -5.18
N MET A 303 -23.15 8.21 -3.96
CA MET A 303 -22.15 8.08 -2.89
C MET A 303 -21.84 6.63 -2.56
N TRP A 304 -22.87 5.78 -2.44
CA TRP A 304 -22.68 4.35 -2.22
C TRP A 304 -21.83 3.71 -3.34
N ALA A 305 -22.09 4.07 -4.60
CA ALA A 305 -21.32 3.56 -5.73
C ALA A 305 -19.88 4.12 -5.76
N CYS A 306 -19.65 5.39 -5.39
CA CYS A 306 -18.30 5.93 -5.19
C CYS A 306 -17.53 5.08 -4.18
N GLU A 307 -18.10 4.88 -2.99
CA GLU A 307 -17.46 4.15 -1.91
C GLU A 307 -17.20 2.68 -2.26
N LEU A 308 -18.10 2.03 -3.01
CA LEU A 308 -17.85 0.70 -3.56
C LEU A 308 -16.58 0.68 -4.41
N TRP A 309 -16.47 1.58 -5.38
CA TRP A 309 -15.34 1.57 -6.30
C TRP A 309 -14.04 1.99 -5.61
N TYR A 310 -14.09 2.92 -4.65
CA TYR A 310 -12.90 3.32 -3.90
C TYR A 310 -12.40 2.25 -2.93
N SER A 311 -13.31 1.51 -2.28
CA SER A 311 -12.93 0.52 -1.26
C SER A 311 -12.71 -0.90 -1.78
N ASN A 312 -13.29 -1.27 -2.94
CA ASN A 312 -13.24 -2.66 -3.44
C ASN A 312 -12.60 -2.81 -4.84
N SER A 313 -12.24 -1.72 -5.52
CA SER A 313 -11.62 -1.86 -6.85
C SER A 313 -10.15 -2.27 -6.77
N MET A 314 -9.71 -2.98 -7.81
CA MET A 314 -8.34 -3.41 -8.02
C MET A 314 -7.87 -2.94 -9.39
N LYS A 315 -6.62 -2.51 -9.50
CA LYS A 315 -5.99 -2.20 -10.78
C LYS A 315 -5.44 -3.50 -11.38
N VAL A 316 -5.96 -3.90 -12.54
CA VAL A 316 -5.64 -5.18 -13.19
C VAL A 316 -5.10 -4.94 -14.61
N ILE A 317 -3.94 -5.53 -14.91
CA ILE A 317 -3.35 -5.58 -16.25
C ILE A 317 -3.89 -6.80 -16.97
N PHE A 318 -4.57 -6.59 -18.10
CA PHE A 318 -5.14 -7.65 -18.93
C PHE A 318 -4.16 -8.11 -20.02
N ASN A 319 -4.56 -9.15 -20.77
CA ASN A 319 -3.74 -9.75 -21.84
C ASN A 319 -3.42 -8.79 -22.99
N ASP A 320 -4.19 -7.72 -23.17
CA ASP A 320 -3.91 -6.64 -24.12
C ASP A 320 -2.90 -5.60 -23.59
N GLY A 321 -2.35 -5.81 -22.39
CA GLY A 321 -1.40 -4.94 -21.73
C GLY A 321 -2.02 -3.69 -21.09
N LYS A 322 -3.34 -3.52 -21.18
CA LYS A 322 -4.03 -2.35 -20.61
C LYS A 322 -4.29 -2.55 -19.12
N LEU A 323 -4.03 -1.49 -18.35
CA LEU A 323 -4.40 -1.38 -16.95
C LEU A 323 -5.85 -0.91 -16.84
N ARG A 324 -6.69 -1.66 -16.13
CA ARG A 324 -8.10 -1.33 -15.90
C ARG A 324 -8.40 -1.31 -14.41
N THR A 325 -9.33 -0.43 -14.01
CA THR A 325 -9.95 -0.46 -12.69
C THR A 325 -11.07 -1.48 -12.70
N CYS A 326 -11.06 -2.44 -11.77
CA CYS A 326 -12.00 -3.55 -11.80
C CYS A 326 -12.55 -3.87 -10.41
N LEU A 327 -13.81 -4.31 -10.33
CA LEU A 327 -14.29 -5.06 -9.18
C LEU A 327 -14.04 -6.54 -9.45
N VAL A 328 -13.44 -7.22 -8.47
CA VAL A 328 -13.11 -8.64 -8.56
C VAL A 328 -13.92 -9.39 -7.50
N PRO A 329 -15.09 -9.97 -7.87
CA PRO A 329 -15.92 -10.71 -6.93
C PRO A 329 -15.12 -11.77 -6.17
N ILE A 330 -15.48 -11.99 -4.90
CA ILE A 330 -14.78 -12.86 -3.93
C ILE A 330 -13.42 -12.32 -3.49
N ALA A 331 -12.54 -11.91 -4.42
CA ALA A 331 -11.24 -11.33 -4.06
C ALA A 331 -11.37 -10.00 -3.30
N GLY A 332 -12.40 -9.19 -3.62
CA GLY A 332 -12.71 -7.96 -2.90
C GLY A 332 -13.14 -8.14 -1.43
N LEU A 333 -13.22 -9.38 -0.92
CA LEU A 333 -13.50 -9.69 0.50
C LEU A 333 -12.22 -9.93 1.32
N LEU A 334 -11.04 -9.92 0.69
CA LEU A 334 -9.76 -10.03 1.38
C LEU A 334 -9.42 -8.69 2.04
N ASN A 335 -9.15 -8.70 3.35
CA ASN A 335 -8.75 -7.50 4.09
C ASN A 335 -7.27 -7.15 3.91
N HIS A 336 -6.91 -5.94 4.32
CA HIS A 336 -5.54 -5.45 4.33
C HIS A 336 -4.79 -5.75 5.63
N SER A 337 -3.47 -5.86 5.52
CA SER A 337 -2.51 -5.94 6.62
C SER A 337 -1.19 -5.29 6.21
N LEU A 338 -0.45 -4.75 7.19
CA LEU A 338 0.93 -4.26 6.99
C LEU A 338 1.93 -5.40 6.71
N CYS A 339 1.55 -6.65 6.97
CA CYS A 339 2.29 -7.86 6.60
C CYS A 339 1.37 -8.85 5.87
N PRO A 340 0.98 -8.54 4.63
CA PRO A 340 -0.04 -9.30 3.92
C PRO A 340 0.47 -10.67 3.50
N HIS A 341 -0.47 -11.60 3.30
CA HIS A 341 -0.20 -12.93 2.78
C HIS A 341 -0.03 -12.90 1.26
N ILE A 342 -0.79 -12.05 0.57
CA ILE A 342 -0.76 -11.87 -0.88
C ILE A 342 -0.25 -10.47 -1.16
N LEU A 343 0.95 -10.37 -1.70
CA LEU A 343 1.62 -9.10 -1.97
C LEU A 343 1.53 -8.73 -3.47
N ASN A 344 1.79 -9.71 -4.33
CA ASN A 344 1.92 -9.56 -5.76
C ASN A 344 0.71 -10.17 -6.49
N TYR A 345 -0.11 -9.30 -7.08
CA TYR A 345 -1.29 -9.66 -7.88
C TYR A 345 -1.58 -8.54 -8.89
N GLY A 346 -2.71 -8.61 -9.61
CA GLY A 346 -3.13 -7.53 -10.51
C GLY A 346 -2.67 -7.68 -11.95
N ARG A 347 -2.24 -8.87 -12.37
CA ARG A 347 -1.99 -9.19 -13.79
C ARG A 347 -2.67 -10.50 -14.14
N VAL A 348 -3.41 -10.49 -15.25
CA VAL A 348 -4.04 -11.68 -15.81
C VAL A 348 -2.96 -12.62 -16.34
N ASP A 349 -3.06 -13.89 -15.97
CA ASP A 349 -2.26 -14.97 -16.52
C ASP A 349 -2.79 -15.32 -17.91
N SER A 350 -1.93 -15.21 -18.94
CA SER A 350 -2.33 -15.42 -20.33
C SER A 350 -2.61 -16.88 -20.66
N ALA A 351 -2.00 -17.83 -19.94
CA ALA A 351 -2.18 -19.26 -20.18
C ALA A 351 -3.53 -19.74 -19.62
N THR A 352 -3.94 -19.24 -18.47
CA THR A 352 -5.21 -19.63 -17.82
C THR A 352 -6.35 -18.63 -18.03
N SER A 353 -6.07 -17.43 -18.58
CA SER A 353 -7.02 -16.33 -18.73
C SER A 353 -7.74 -15.99 -17.40
N SER A 354 -6.97 -15.95 -16.33
CA SER A 354 -7.44 -15.73 -14.96
C SER A 354 -6.51 -14.80 -14.19
N LEU A 355 -7.06 -14.10 -13.21
CA LEU A 355 -6.31 -13.33 -12.22
C LEU A 355 -5.97 -14.24 -11.03
N LYS A 356 -4.67 -14.36 -10.72
CA LYS A 356 -4.17 -15.23 -9.66
C LYS A 356 -3.72 -14.42 -8.45
N PHE A 357 -3.90 -15.00 -7.26
CA PHE A 357 -3.54 -14.42 -5.97
C PHE A 357 -2.57 -15.35 -5.24
N PRO A 358 -1.28 -15.37 -5.60
CA PRO A 358 -0.28 -16.25 -5.00
C PRO A 358 0.15 -15.77 -3.59
N PHE A 359 0.37 -16.71 -2.69
CA PHE A 359 0.93 -16.44 -1.37
C PHE A 359 2.39 -16.01 -1.46
N SER A 360 2.68 -14.86 -0.85
CA SER A 360 4.03 -14.31 -0.66
C SER A 360 4.63 -14.69 0.70
N ARG A 361 3.80 -15.22 1.61
CA ARG A 361 4.19 -15.90 2.85
C ARG A 361 3.15 -16.97 3.22
N PRO A 362 3.49 -17.99 4.03
CA PRO A 362 2.53 -19.02 4.42
C PRO A 362 1.34 -18.47 5.20
N CYS A 363 0.22 -19.18 5.15
CA CYS A 363 -1.01 -18.90 5.90
C CYS A 363 -1.52 -20.20 6.51
N LEU A 364 -1.68 -20.26 7.83
CA LEU A 364 -2.12 -21.49 8.50
C LEU A 364 -3.64 -21.66 8.40
N LYS A 365 -4.10 -22.91 8.43
CA LYS A 365 -5.53 -23.21 8.47
C LYS A 365 -6.22 -22.46 9.61
N GLY A 366 -7.30 -21.75 9.29
CA GLY A 366 -8.05 -20.95 10.26
C GLY A 366 -7.49 -19.55 10.50
N GLU A 367 -6.34 -19.20 9.94
CA GLU A 367 -5.79 -17.84 9.94
C GLU A 367 -6.51 -16.97 8.88
N GLN A 368 -6.72 -15.69 9.20
CA GLN A 368 -7.20 -14.73 8.22
C GLN A 368 -6.13 -14.50 7.15
N CYS A 369 -6.51 -14.68 5.89
CA CYS A 369 -5.71 -14.35 4.73
C CYS A 369 -5.86 -12.86 4.42
N TYR A 370 -4.73 -12.19 4.15
CA TYR A 370 -4.67 -10.76 3.92
C TYR A 370 -4.06 -10.44 2.56
N LEU A 371 -4.59 -9.40 1.92
CA LEU A 371 -4.11 -8.86 0.65
C LEU A 371 -3.45 -7.49 0.88
N SER A 372 -2.39 -7.19 0.15
CA SER A 372 -1.85 -5.83 0.09
C SER A 372 -2.81 -4.91 -0.68
N TYR A 373 -3.39 -3.88 -0.06
CA TYR A 373 -4.11 -2.84 -0.82
C TYR A 373 -3.16 -1.88 -1.55
N GLY A 374 -1.89 -1.85 -1.13
CA GLY A 374 -0.86 -1.03 -1.75
C GLY A 374 0.05 -0.40 -0.72
N LYS A 375 0.67 0.71 -1.11
CA LYS A 375 1.55 1.54 -0.29
C LYS A 375 0.77 2.78 0.15
N LEU A 376 -0.20 2.57 1.03
CA LEU A 376 -1.20 3.59 1.40
C LEU A 376 -0.97 4.07 2.83
N SER A 377 -1.10 5.38 3.05
CA SER A 377 -1.09 5.97 4.39
C SER A 377 -2.39 5.64 5.13
N CYS A 378 -2.36 5.74 6.46
CA CYS A 378 -3.55 5.63 7.30
C CYS A 378 -4.62 6.67 6.93
N ALA A 379 -4.21 7.87 6.48
CA ALA A 379 -5.12 8.91 6.00
C ALA A 379 -5.92 8.40 4.78
N HIS A 380 -5.24 7.80 3.81
CA HIS A 380 -5.87 7.25 2.62
C HIS A 380 -6.75 6.02 2.95
N LEU A 381 -6.26 5.11 3.79
CA LEU A 381 -7.02 3.93 4.22
C LEU A 381 -8.29 4.33 4.98
N LEU A 382 -8.22 5.31 5.87
CA LEU A 382 -9.40 5.83 6.57
C LEU A 382 -10.38 6.47 5.60
N THR A 383 -9.91 7.35 4.70
CA THR A 383 -10.78 8.09 3.77
C THR A 383 -11.52 7.17 2.81
N PHE A 384 -10.84 6.21 2.19
CA PHE A 384 -11.40 5.44 1.08
C PHE A 384 -11.76 4.00 1.42
N TYR A 385 -11.23 3.44 2.51
CA TYR A 385 -11.49 2.05 2.93
C TYR A 385 -12.14 1.93 4.31
N GLY A 386 -12.08 2.99 5.13
CA GLY A 386 -12.84 3.01 6.39
C GLY A 386 -12.19 2.30 7.57
N PHE A 387 -10.87 2.20 7.60
CA PHE A 387 -10.16 1.57 8.72
C PHE A 387 -8.74 2.12 8.90
N LEU A 388 -8.17 1.88 10.09
CA LEU A 388 -6.77 2.07 10.40
C LEU A 388 -6.10 0.70 10.61
N PRO A 389 -4.96 0.40 9.96
CA PRO A 389 -4.27 -0.86 10.15
C PRO A 389 -3.66 -0.96 11.56
N LYS A 390 -3.52 -2.19 12.07
CA LYS A 390 -2.83 -2.43 13.35
C LYS A 390 -1.32 -2.33 13.18
N GLY A 391 -0.66 -1.58 14.05
CA GLY A 391 0.80 -1.42 14.08
C GLY A 391 1.27 -0.13 13.40
N ASP A 392 2.59 0.07 13.35
CA ASP A 392 3.16 1.29 12.80
C ASP A 392 3.27 1.19 11.26
N ASN A 393 2.49 2.01 10.55
CA ASN A 393 2.52 2.09 9.10
C ASN A 393 3.64 3.04 8.64
N ILE A 394 4.57 2.53 7.84
CA ILE A 394 5.73 3.30 7.36
C ILE A 394 5.36 4.42 6.36
N TYR A 395 4.16 4.36 5.81
CA TYR A 395 3.61 5.33 4.86
C TYR A 395 2.91 6.50 5.56
N ASP A 396 2.88 6.53 6.89
CA ASP A 396 2.38 7.67 7.65
C ASP A 396 3.46 8.73 7.78
N SER A 397 3.26 9.83 7.06
CA SER A 397 4.14 10.99 7.08
C SER A 397 3.34 12.28 7.09
N ILE A 398 3.91 13.32 7.70
CA ILE A 398 3.38 14.68 7.65
C ILE A 398 4.23 15.44 6.62
N PRO A 399 3.65 15.88 5.49
CA PRO A 399 4.36 16.70 4.53
C PRO A 399 4.66 18.08 5.11
N LEU A 400 5.79 18.66 4.72
CA LEU A 400 6.23 19.99 5.08
C LEU A 400 6.49 20.80 3.83
N ASP A 401 5.86 21.97 3.75
CA ASP A 401 6.18 22.97 2.75
C ASP A 401 7.27 23.89 3.31
N ILE A 402 8.47 23.82 2.73
CA ILE A 402 9.63 24.60 3.17
C ILE A 402 10.07 25.44 1.99
N ASP A 403 9.72 26.72 2.03
CA ASP A 403 10.20 27.72 1.08
C ASP A 403 11.73 27.77 1.14
N GLY A 404 12.39 27.39 0.04
CA GLY A 404 13.83 27.55 -0.11
C GLY A 404 14.16 28.25 -1.43
N PRO A 405 15.30 28.97 -1.51
CA PRO A 405 15.79 29.42 -2.80
C PRO A 405 15.94 28.21 -3.73
N GLU A 406 15.40 28.31 -4.95
CA GLU A 406 15.58 27.32 -6.00
C GLU A 406 17.08 26.98 -6.07
N ALA A 407 17.43 25.73 -5.76
CA ALA A 407 18.81 25.32 -5.87
C ALA A 407 19.15 25.35 -7.37
N GLU A 408 20.06 26.24 -7.77
CA GLU A 408 20.78 26.08 -9.03
C GLU A 408 21.37 24.65 -9.03
N GLU A 409 21.19 23.95 -10.15
CA GLU A 409 21.26 22.48 -10.36
C GLU A 409 22.51 21.73 -9.88
N ASP A 410 23.48 22.34 -9.18
CA ASP A 410 24.83 21.77 -9.05
C ASP A 410 25.43 21.65 -7.63
N CYS A 411 24.70 21.91 -6.54
CA CYS A 411 25.31 21.80 -5.19
C CYS A 411 24.37 21.36 -4.05
N SER A 412 23.88 20.11 -4.02
CA SER A 412 23.75 19.30 -2.78
C SER A 412 23.27 17.87 -3.08
N ASN A 413 23.72 16.89 -2.30
CA ASN A 413 23.41 15.45 -2.41
C ASN A 413 21.94 15.06 -2.15
N SER A 414 20.97 15.99 -2.11
CA SER A 414 19.57 15.69 -1.84
C SER A 414 18.63 16.34 -2.87
N ASP A 415 18.39 15.64 -3.99
CA ASP A 415 17.44 16.02 -5.05
C ASP A 415 15.94 15.96 -4.63
N TRP A 416 15.65 16.12 -3.34
CA TRP A 416 14.28 16.08 -2.83
C TRP A 416 13.68 17.49 -2.86
N THR A 417 12.58 17.66 -3.58
CA THR A 417 11.84 18.93 -3.68
C THR A 417 10.75 19.05 -2.63
N THR A 418 10.24 17.92 -2.13
CA THR A 418 9.26 17.83 -1.06
C THR A 418 9.91 17.27 0.19
N HIS A 419 9.52 17.81 1.34
CA HIS A 419 10.00 17.35 2.63
C HIS A 419 8.84 16.80 3.46
N MET A 420 9.18 15.89 4.35
CA MET A 420 8.22 15.21 5.21
C MET A 420 8.88 14.75 6.49
N VAL A 421 8.09 14.54 7.53
CA VAL A 421 8.48 13.86 8.78
C VAL A 421 7.62 12.62 9.00
N ARG A 422 8.11 11.69 9.81
CA ARG A 422 7.35 10.54 10.30
C ARG A 422 7.65 10.30 11.77
N GLY A 423 6.94 9.36 12.38
CA GLY A 423 7.21 8.94 13.75
C GLY A 423 8.67 8.56 13.96
N THR A 424 9.36 9.22 14.90
CA THR A 424 10.82 9.05 15.11
C THR A 424 11.16 7.69 15.74
N TRP A 425 10.16 6.96 16.24
CA TRP A 425 10.29 5.55 16.67
C TRP A 425 10.57 4.59 15.52
N LEU A 426 10.36 5.01 14.26
CA LEU A 426 10.73 4.27 13.06
C LEU A 426 12.17 4.57 12.57
N SER A 427 12.89 5.47 13.24
CA SER A 427 14.29 5.74 12.93
C SER A 427 15.20 4.80 13.71
N SER A 428 16.30 4.36 13.10
CA SER A 428 17.34 3.58 13.76
C SER A 428 18.55 4.42 14.18
N ASN A 429 18.58 5.72 13.84
CA ASN A 429 19.73 6.59 14.09
C ASN A 429 19.29 7.85 14.85
N HIS A 430 19.55 7.84 16.16
CA HIS A 430 19.33 8.96 17.08
C HIS A 430 20.64 9.62 17.53
N GLU A 431 21.74 9.33 16.85
CA GLU A 431 23.03 9.97 17.13
C GLU A 431 22.99 11.46 16.80
N ILE A 432 24.00 12.18 17.29
CA ILE A 432 24.18 13.60 16.99
C ILE A 432 24.22 13.82 15.46
N PHE A 433 23.65 14.93 15.01
CA PHE A 433 23.39 15.24 13.59
C PHE A 433 22.28 14.42 12.90
N HIS A 434 21.64 13.47 13.58
CA HIS A 434 20.52 12.68 13.02
C HIS A 434 19.26 12.78 13.87
N TYR A 435 19.36 12.64 15.19
CA TYR A 435 18.27 12.89 16.16
C TYR A 435 16.99 12.05 15.93
N GLY A 436 17.04 10.99 15.12
CA GLY A 436 15.87 10.25 14.68
C GLY A 436 15.03 10.97 13.62
N LEU A 437 15.52 12.10 13.10
CA LEU A 437 14.85 12.96 12.13
C LEU A 437 15.32 12.69 10.69
N PRO A 438 14.56 13.10 9.67
CA PRO A 438 14.85 12.74 8.28
C PRO A 438 16.11 13.44 7.75
N PRO A 439 17.14 12.71 7.29
CA PRO A 439 18.38 13.32 6.82
C PRO A 439 18.21 14.36 5.70
N PRO A 440 17.36 14.15 4.67
CA PRO A 440 17.15 15.16 3.63
C PRO A 440 16.58 16.47 4.18
N LEU A 441 15.66 16.40 5.14
CA LEU A 441 15.07 17.58 5.80
C LEU A 441 16.12 18.33 6.62
N LEU A 442 16.89 17.62 7.45
CA LEU A 442 17.97 18.23 8.24
C LEU A 442 18.99 18.91 7.32
N ASN A 443 19.38 18.26 6.22
CA ASN A 443 20.31 18.83 5.25
C ASN A 443 19.76 20.10 4.61
N LYS A 444 18.48 20.11 4.20
CA LYS A 444 17.85 21.31 3.63
C LYS A 444 17.85 22.48 4.62
N LEU A 445 17.50 22.23 5.89
CA LEU A 445 17.49 23.27 6.93
C LEU A 445 18.90 23.78 7.23
N ARG A 446 19.91 22.90 7.31
CA ARG A 446 21.31 23.29 7.47
C ARG A 446 21.76 24.22 6.35
N VAL A 447 21.47 23.87 5.11
CA VAL A 447 21.83 24.69 3.93
C VAL A 447 21.11 26.04 3.96
N ALA A 448 19.82 26.05 4.31
CA ALA A 448 19.04 27.28 4.40
C ALA A 448 19.57 28.25 5.47
N LEU A 449 20.02 27.72 6.61
CA LEU A 449 20.51 28.51 7.75
C LEU A 449 21.99 28.91 7.62
N SER A 450 22.83 28.10 6.95
CA SER A 450 24.27 28.38 6.79
C SER A 450 24.57 29.51 5.79
N GLY A 451 23.65 29.82 4.88
CA GLY A 451 23.91 30.67 3.71
C GLY A 451 24.84 30.00 2.69
N ALA A 452 24.82 30.46 1.43
CA ALA A 452 25.41 29.79 0.26
C ALA A 452 26.96 29.62 0.23
N ASN A 453 27.67 29.68 1.35
CA ASN A 453 29.14 29.70 1.41
C ASN A 453 29.74 28.83 2.54
N LEU A 454 29.37 27.56 2.65
CA LEU A 454 30.23 26.60 3.34
C LEU A 454 30.45 25.32 2.52
N PRO A 455 31.72 24.84 2.42
CA PRO A 455 32.03 23.60 1.74
C PRO A 455 31.38 22.41 2.45
N THR A 456 31.10 21.36 1.68
CA THR A 456 30.35 20.15 2.03
C THR A 456 30.90 19.33 3.20
N ASP A 457 32.03 19.73 3.79
CA ASP A 457 32.73 19.05 4.89
C ASP A 457 32.66 19.79 6.25
N THR A 458 31.93 20.90 6.36
CA THR A 458 31.63 21.55 7.66
C THR A 458 30.37 20.98 8.30
N HIS A 459 30.34 19.66 8.47
CA HIS A 459 29.49 19.03 9.47
C HIS A 459 30.12 19.31 10.84
N LYS A 460 29.34 19.88 11.80
CA LYS A 460 29.64 20.14 13.24
C LYS A 460 29.70 21.61 13.67
N ASP A 461 28.90 22.49 13.09
CA ASP A 461 28.61 23.78 13.74
C ASP A 461 27.45 23.57 14.72
N VAL A 462 27.74 23.69 16.02
CA VAL A 462 26.77 23.42 17.10
C VAL A 462 25.67 24.48 17.11
N GLU A 463 26.00 25.71 16.75
CA GLU A 463 25.08 26.82 16.64
C GLU A 463 24.06 26.59 15.51
N ILE A 464 24.51 26.12 14.34
CA ILE A 464 23.61 25.76 13.23
C ILE A 464 22.69 24.60 13.63
N GLU A 465 23.22 23.54 14.25
CA GLU A 465 22.37 22.41 14.68
C GLU A 465 21.32 22.86 15.69
N LYS A 466 21.69 23.73 16.63
CA LYS A 466 20.74 24.29 17.59
C LYS A 466 19.62 25.04 16.89
N GLU A 467 19.95 25.89 15.92
CA GLU A 467 18.97 26.65 15.13
C GLU A 467 18.06 25.75 14.29
N VAL A 468 18.58 24.65 13.71
CA VAL A 468 17.77 23.65 13.00
C VAL A 468 16.73 23.03 13.92
N LEU A 469 17.14 22.59 15.12
CA LEU A 469 16.23 21.94 16.07
C LEU A 469 15.21 22.93 16.66
N GLU A 470 15.62 24.17 16.94
CA GLU A 470 14.72 25.25 17.36
C GLU A 470 13.70 25.61 16.25
N THR A 471 14.13 25.61 14.99
CA THR A 471 13.24 25.82 13.83
C THR A 471 12.19 24.73 13.75
N LEU A 472 12.58 23.46 13.81
CA LEU A 472 11.64 22.33 13.82
C LEU A 472 10.68 22.40 15.01
N HIS A 473 11.19 22.75 16.20
CA HIS A 473 10.35 22.95 17.38
C HIS A 473 9.30 24.06 17.15
N SER A 474 9.70 25.18 16.53
CA SER A 474 8.80 26.30 16.22
C SER A 474 7.71 25.95 15.20
N ILE A 475 7.98 25.00 14.30
CA ILE A 475 7.03 24.48 13.31
C ILE A 475 6.04 23.52 13.98
N PHE A 476 6.55 22.55 14.73
CA PHE A 476 5.73 21.44 15.21
C PHE A 476 4.97 21.72 16.50
N ASN A 477 5.43 22.64 17.34
CA ASN A 477 4.73 22.97 18.59
C ASN A 477 3.33 23.57 18.33
N PRO A 478 3.16 24.58 17.45
CA PRO A 478 1.84 25.08 17.08
C PRO A 478 0.95 24.02 16.42
N MET A 479 1.54 23.10 15.62
CA MET A 479 0.77 21.99 15.03
C MET A 479 0.20 21.07 16.10
N LEU A 480 0.98 20.73 17.14
CA LEU A 480 0.50 19.90 18.25
C LEU A 480 -0.60 20.60 19.07
N GLU A 481 -0.47 21.92 19.28
CA GLU A 481 -1.49 22.73 19.94
C GLU A 481 -2.80 22.77 19.12
N GLY A 482 -2.70 22.88 17.79
CA GLY A 482 -3.83 22.85 16.87
C GLY A 482 -4.63 21.55 16.90
N LEU A 483 -3.99 20.42 17.23
CA LEU A 483 -4.65 19.12 17.39
C LEU A 483 -5.43 18.95 18.70
N GLY A 484 -5.44 19.94 19.60
CA GLY A 484 -6.19 19.89 20.86
C GLY A 484 -5.54 19.02 21.96
N GLU A 485 -6.34 18.52 22.90
CA GLU A 485 -5.87 17.56 23.92
C GLU A 485 -6.20 16.11 23.49
N ALA A 486 -5.46 15.14 24.03
CA ALA A 486 -5.76 13.74 23.79
C ALA A 486 -7.13 13.37 24.41
N GLU A 487 -8.11 13.06 23.56
CA GLU A 487 -9.41 12.60 24.04
C GLU A 487 -9.41 11.11 24.38
N CYS A 488 -10.11 10.75 25.46
CA CYS A 488 -10.23 9.37 25.88
C CYS A 488 -11.18 8.59 24.95
N ILE A 489 -10.64 7.64 24.17
CA ILE A 489 -11.39 6.75 23.26
C ILE A 489 -12.35 5.81 24.04
N GLU A 490 -12.12 5.61 25.34
CA GLU A 490 -12.94 4.71 26.19
C GLU A 490 -14.34 5.25 26.53
N ARG A 491 -14.78 6.36 25.93
CA ARG A 491 -16.16 6.83 26.09
C ARG A 491 -17.13 5.76 25.56
N VAL A 492 -17.84 5.13 26.50
CA VAL A 492 -18.87 4.12 26.22
C VAL A 492 -19.97 4.78 25.38
N ASN A 493 -20.04 4.47 24.07
CA ASN A 493 -21.02 4.90 23.05
C ASN A 493 -20.54 5.84 21.93
N LEU A 494 -19.24 5.93 21.63
CA LEU A 494 -18.82 6.64 20.41
C LEU A 494 -19.29 5.91 19.13
N GLY A 495 -19.69 6.70 18.12
CA GLY A 495 -19.90 6.20 16.76
C GLY A 495 -18.62 5.63 16.16
N TRP A 496 -18.77 4.74 15.17
CA TRP A 496 -17.61 4.11 14.52
C TRP A 496 -16.71 5.15 13.83
N ASP A 497 -17.31 6.19 13.25
CA ASP A 497 -16.66 7.29 12.55
C ASP A 497 -15.90 8.19 13.52
N VAL A 498 -16.52 8.56 14.64
CA VAL A 498 -15.89 9.36 15.70
C VAL A 498 -14.70 8.60 16.29
N LYS A 499 -14.84 7.28 16.51
CA LYS A 499 -13.75 6.46 17.02
C LYS A 499 -12.55 6.46 16.06
N LEU A 500 -12.77 6.23 14.76
CA LEU A 500 -11.69 6.26 13.76
C LEU A 500 -11.04 7.65 13.64
N ALA A 501 -11.85 8.71 13.70
CA ALA A 501 -11.34 10.08 13.69
C ALA A 501 -10.41 10.37 14.88
N LEU A 502 -10.81 9.95 16.09
CA LEU A 502 -9.99 10.10 17.29
C LEU A 502 -8.71 9.26 17.25
N GLU A 503 -8.79 8.01 16.78
CA GLU A 503 -7.61 7.15 16.61
C GLU A 503 -6.60 7.76 15.60
N TYR A 504 -7.10 8.35 14.51
CA TYR A 504 -6.23 9.04 13.55
C TYR A 504 -5.64 10.33 14.12
N ASN A 505 -6.43 11.12 14.86
CA ASN A 505 -5.92 12.32 15.54
C ASN A 505 -4.80 11.94 16.52
N GLU A 506 -5.00 10.88 17.33
CA GLU A 506 -3.98 10.38 18.25
C GLU A 506 -2.70 9.95 17.53
N LEU A 507 -2.82 9.28 16.37
CA LEU A 507 -1.68 8.93 15.52
C LEU A 507 -0.88 10.18 15.09
N GLN A 508 -1.56 11.24 14.63
CA GLN A 508 -0.91 12.50 14.25
C GLN A 508 -0.22 13.15 15.44
N ARG A 509 -0.90 13.20 16.60
CA ARG A 509 -0.31 13.72 17.85
C ARG A 509 0.93 12.93 18.24
N LYS A 510 0.90 11.60 18.14
CA LYS A 510 2.03 10.72 18.44
C LYS A 510 3.22 11.03 17.53
N ILE A 511 3.00 11.18 16.21
CA ILE A 511 4.05 11.55 15.24
C ILE A 511 4.69 12.88 15.64
N ILE A 512 3.89 13.95 15.77
CA ILE A 512 4.38 15.30 16.07
C ILE A 512 5.11 15.33 17.42
N SER A 513 4.53 14.69 18.44
CA SER A 513 5.13 14.62 19.78
C SER A 513 6.48 13.89 19.74
N SER A 514 6.63 12.85 18.92
CA SER A 514 7.91 12.14 18.77
C SER A 514 8.98 13.00 18.08
N VAL A 515 8.59 13.84 17.13
CA VAL A 515 9.48 14.80 16.46
C VAL A 515 9.94 15.86 17.45
N LEU A 516 9.03 16.45 18.24
CA LEU A 516 9.37 17.42 19.28
C LEU A 516 10.27 16.83 20.36
N ALA A 517 10.01 15.60 20.81
CA ALA A 517 10.87 14.88 21.75
C ALA A 517 12.27 14.66 21.18
N SER A 518 12.37 14.26 19.90
CA SER A 518 13.64 14.16 19.18
C SER A 518 14.39 15.49 19.12
N CYS A 519 13.71 16.61 18.85
CA CYS A 519 14.33 17.93 18.87
C CYS A 519 14.85 18.31 20.27
N PHE A 520 14.06 18.06 21.31
CA PHE A 520 14.46 18.35 22.68
C PHE A 520 15.67 17.52 23.12
N SER A 521 15.66 16.20 22.89
CA SER A 521 16.81 15.35 23.17
C SER A 521 18.04 15.75 22.34
N GLY A 522 17.86 16.17 21.09
CA GLY A 522 18.95 16.69 20.26
C GLY A 522 19.59 17.96 20.83
N LEU A 523 18.78 18.87 21.37
CA LEU A 523 19.26 20.10 22.04
C LEU A 523 20.00 19.80 23.35
N GLU A 524 19.63 18.75 24.08
CA GLU A 524 20.37 18.29 25.27
C GLU A 524 21.71 17.61 24.94
N MET A 525 21.85 17.08 23.71
CA MET A 525 23.07 16.42 23.23
C MET A 525 24.14 17.39 22.71
N LEU A 526 23.72 18.60 22.28
CA LEU A 526 24.58 19.69 21.79
C LEU A 526 25.17 20.50 22.95
#